data_AF-A0A4Q2Y7S0-F1
#
_entry.id   AF-A0A4Q2Y7S0-F1
#
_cell.length_a   1.000
_cell.length_b   1.000
_cell.length_c   1.000
_cell.angle_alpha   90.00
_cell.angle_beta   90.00
_cell.angle_gamma   90.00
#
_symmetry.space_group_name_H-M   'P 1'
#
loop_
_entity.id
_entity.type
_entity.pdbx_description
1 polymer ?
#
loop_
_entity_poly.entity_id
_entity_poly.type
_entity_poly.pdbx_seq_one_letter_code
_entity_poly.pdbx_strand_id
1 'polypeptide(L)'
;MARKFYIEWLGFTVDWEHRFSPCSPIYFQVSRDGAVFHLTGHYGDCTPGSKAFIIIDDVEALHAELHSLPNPNMMPGIQDAPWNARTIDVTDPFGNRICFSQPNAD
;
A
#
# COMPACT_ATOMS: atom_id res chain seq x y z
N MET A 1 3.29 -0.42 13.29
CA MET A 1 3.70 0.33 12.09
C MET A 1 3.07 -0.28 10.84
N ALA A 2 3.44 -1.51 10.42
CA ALA A 2 2.78 -2.17 9.28
C ALA A 2 1.24 -2.24 9.38
N ARG A 3 0.70 -2.82 10.46
CA ARG A 3 -0.76 -2.97 10.62
C ARG A 3 -1.50 -1.62 10.57
N LYS A 4 -1.04 -0.62 11.32
CA LYS A 4 -1.61 0.74 11.26
C LYS A 4 -1.61 1.33 9.85
N PHE A 5 -0.56 1.07 9.08
CA PHE A 5 -0.44 1.59 7.72
C PHE A 5 -1.31 0.82 6.73
N TYR A 6 -1.09 -0.49 6.59
CA TYR A 6 -1.75 -1.31 5.58
C TYR A 6 -3.22 -1.59 5.92
N ILE A 7 -3.54 -1.83 7.19
CA ILE A 7 -4.88 -2.24 7.61
C ILE A 7 -5.71 -1.03 8.00
N GLU A 8 -5.25 -0.26 8.99
CA GLU A 8 -6.07 0.81 9.58
C GLU A 8 -6.19 2.03 8.64
N TRP A 9 -5.13 2.37 7.88
CA TRP A 9 -5.13 3.56 7.03
C TRP A 9 -5.38 3.25 5.54
N LEU A 10 -4.70 2.25 4.97
CA LEU A 10 -4.94 1.82 3.59
C LEU A 10 -6.11 0.83 3.47
N GLY A 11 -6.80 0.46 4.55
CA GLY A 11 -8.03 -0.33 4.50
C GLY A 11 -7.87 -1.78 4.02
N PHE A 12 -6.65 -2.35 4.01
CA PHE A 12 -6.48 -3.76 3.65
C PHE A 12 -6.99 -4.69 4.76
N THR A 13 -7.51 -5.85 4.37
CA THR A 13 -7.91 -6.92 5.28
C THR A 13 -6.78 -7.93 5.44
N VAL A 14 -6.58 -8.46 6.66
CA VAL A 14 -5.65 -9.57 6.88
C VAL A 14 -6.29 -10.86 6.40
N ASP A 15 -5.63 -11.52 5.45
CA ASP A 15 -6.09 -12.82 4.96
C ASP A 15 -5.61 -13.94 5.90
N TRP A 16 -4.33 -13.89 6.30
CA TRP A 16 -3.71 -14.83 7.22
C TRP A 16 -2.37 -14.32 7.74
N GLU A 17 -1.91 -14.91 8.86
CA GLU A 17 -0.60 -14.64 9.45
C GLU A 17 0.17 -15.95 9.70
N HIS A 18 1.49 -15.89 9.55
CA HIS A 18 2.39 -17.02 9.76
C HIS A 18 3.66 -16.61 10.51
N ARG A 19 4.13 -17.52 11.36
CA ARG A 19 5.47 -17.48 11.96
C ARG A 19 6.11 -18.86 11.82
N PHE A 20 7.33 -18.89 11.27
CA PHE A 20 8.09 -20.14 11.11
C PHE A 20 8.57 -20.74 12.45
N SER A 21 8.71 -19.90 13.48
CA SER A 21 9.02 -20.30 14.85
C SER A 21 8.49 -19.26 15.83
N PRO A 22 8.40 -19.56 17.14
CA PRO A 22 7.93 -18.60 18.16
C PRO A 22 8.69 -17.27 18.17
N CYS A 23 9.96 -17.27 17.78
CA CYS A 23 10.82 -16.08 17.76
C CYS A 23 11.02 -15.47 16.36
N SER A 24 10.52 -16.11 15.30
CA SER A 24 10.68 -15.62 13.93
C SER A 24 9.83 -14.36 13.67
N PRO A 25 10.28 -13.46 12.78
CA PRO A 25 9.46 -12.37 12.28
C PRO A 25 8.11 -12.88 11.73
N ILE A 26 7.09 -12.02 11.79
CA ILE A 26 5.81 -12.31 11.17
C ILE A 26 5.94 -12.21 9.65
N TYR A 27 5.24 -13.13 8.98
CA TYR A 27 4.92 -13.07 7.57
C TYR A 27 3.39 -13.09 7.45
N PHE A 28 2.79 -12.16 6.73
CA PHE A 28 1.33 -12.11 6.61
C PHE A 28 0.90 -11.56 5.26
N GLN A 29 -0.27 -12.01 4.83
CA GLN A 29 -0.89 -11.55 3.59
C GLN A 29 -2.05 -10.62 3.93
N VAL A 30 -2.16 -9.55 3.13
CA VAL A 30 -3.29 -8.64 3.19
C VAL A 30 -3.87 -8.43 1.79
N SER A 31 -5.19 -8.24 1.73
CA SER A 31 -5.89 -7.99 0.47
C SER A 31 -6.84 -6.79 0.53
N ARG A 32 -7.01 -6.12 -0.60
CA ARG A 32 -7.98 -5.04 -0.82
C ARG A 32 -8.31 -4.97 -2.31
N ASP A 33 -9.59 -5.03 -2.67
CA ASP A 33 -10.08 -4.79 -4.03
C ASP A 33 -9.30 -5.57 -5.11
N GLY A 34 -8.92 -6.82 -4.81
CA GLY A 34 -8.13 -7.69 -5.69
C GLY A 34 -6.61 -7.50 -5.64
N ALA A 35 -6.10 -6.42 -5.03
CA ALA A 35 -4.68 -6.26 -4.73
C ALA A 35 -4.28 -7.14 -3.53
N VAL A 36 -3.17 -7.87 -3.64
CA VAL A 36 -2.64 -8.74 -2.59
C VAL A 36 -1.19 -8.34 -2.29
N PHE A 37 -0.90 -8.10 -1.02
CA PHE A 37 0.46 -7.87 -0.53
C PHE A 37 0.89 -8.97 0.41
N HIS A 38 2.11 -9.47 0.19
CA HIS A 38 2.83 -10.32 1.12
C HIS A 38 3.81 -9.47 1.91
N LEU A 39 3.60 -9.36 3.22
CA LEU A 39 4.40 -8.52 4.11
C LEU A 39 5.28 -9.41 4.98
N THR A 40 6.59 -9.20 4.89
CA THR A 40 7.61 -10.05 5.51
C THR A 40 8.56 -9.22 6.37
N GLY A 41 8.84 -9.72 7.58
CA GLY A 41 9.91 -9.19 8.43
C GLY A 41 11.24 -9.92 8.25
N HIS A 42 11.33 -10.89 7.33
CA HIS A 42 12.53 -11.69 7.13
C HIS A 42 13.54 -10.95 6.24
N TYR A 43 14.79 -10.86 6.70
CA TYR A 43 15.86 -10.27 5.91
C TYR A 43 16.12 -11.07 4.63
N GLY A 44 16.28 -10.37 3.51
CA GLY A 44 16.61 -10.97 2.21
C GLY A 44 15.41 -11.50 1.42
N ASP A 45 14.20 -11.49 1.99
CA ASP A 45 12.98 -11.94 1.31
C ASP A 45 12.46 -10.90 0.30
N CYS A 46 12.74 -9.62 0.55
CA CYS A 46 12.40 -8.48 -0.31
C CYS A 46 13.51 -7.42 -0.29
N THR A 47 13.49 -6.52 -1.28
CA THR A 47 14.41 -5.36 -1.35
C THR A 47 13.75 -4.10 -0.78
N PRO A 48 14.28 -3.51 0.32
CA PRO A 48 13.77 -2.25 0.86
C PRO A 48 13.89 -1.09 -0.13
N GLY A 49 12.95 -0.14 -0.06
CA GLY A 49 12.94 1.02 -0.95
C GLY A 49 12.37 0.74 -2.35
N SER A 50 11.75 -0.43 -2.54
CA SER A 50 11.13 -0.81 -3.81
C SER A 50 9.83 -0.04 -4.06
N LYS A 51 9.37 -0.05 -5.32
CA LYS A 51 8.07 0.53 -5.72
C LYS A 51 7.11 -0.58 -6.15
N ALA A 52 5.93 -0.63 -5.53
CA ALA A 52 4.77 -1.35 -6.04
C ALA A 52 3.93 -0.39 -6.89
N PHE A 53 3.57 -0.81 -8.11
CA PHE A 53 2.69 -0.06 -9.01
C PHE A 53 1.40 -0.84 -9.16
N ILE A 54 0.28 -0.22 -8.78
CA ILE A 54 -1.04 -0.84 -8.73
C ILE A 54 -1.97 -0.03 -9.63
N ILE A 55 -2.60 -0.70 -10.59
CA ILE A 55 -3.66 -0.11 -11.39
C ILE A 55 -4.95 -0.16 -10.56
N ILE A 56 -5.64 0.97 -10.46
CA ILE A 56 -6.92 1.10 -9.76
C ILE A 56 -7.96 1.76 -10.67
N ASP A 57 -9.22 1.54 -10.35
CA ASP A 57 -10.33 2.06 -11.16
C ASP A 57 -10.72 3.51 -10.79
N ASP A 58 -10.56 3.90 -9.52
CA ASP A 58 -11.01 5.20 -9.00
C ASP A 58 -10.03 5.79 -7.98
N VAL A 59 -9.17 6.71 -8.43
CA VAL A 59 -8.16 7.40 -7.61
C VAL A 59 -8.77 8.49 -6.74
N GLU A 60 -9.90 9.09 -7.15
CA GLU A 60 -10.66 10.05 -6.37
C GLU A 60 -11.30 9.41 -5.14
N ALA A 61 -11.90 8.24 -5.30
CA ALA A 61 -12.48 7.49 -4.20
C ALA A 61 -11.41 7.12 -3.17
N LEU A 62 -10.26 6.60 -3.62
CA LEU A 62 -9.12 6.33 -2.75
C LEU A 62 -8.63 7.60 -2.05
N HIS A 63 -8.48 8.71 -2.78
CA HIS A 63 -8.07 9.99 -2.21
C HIS A 63 -8.99 10.45 -1.08
N ALA A 64 -10.31 10.41 -1.31
CA ALA A 64 -11.31 10.84 -0.35
C ALA A 64 -11.28 9.97 0.92
N GLU A 65 -11.14 8.65 0.77
CA GLU A 65 -11.01 7.72 1.88
C GLU A 65 -9.76 8.04 2.72
N LEU A 66 -8.59 8.18 2.08
CA LEU A 66 -7.33 8.49 2.79
C LEU A 66 -7.37 9.84 3.51
N HIS A 67 -8.11 10.82 2.99
CA HIS A 67 -8.29 12.13 3.64
C HIS A 67 -9.31 12.10 4.79
N SER A 68 -10.23 11.13 4.80
CA SER A 68 -11.16 10.93 5.91
C SER A 68 -10.48 10.29 7.14
N LEU A 69 -9.35 9.62 6.94
CA LEU A 69 -8.55 8.94 7.96
C LEU A 69 -7.21 9.67 8.13
N PRO A 70 -7.15 10.75 8.94
CA PRO A 70 -5.95 11.58 9.02
C PRO A 70 -4.73 10.77 9.49
N ASN A 71 -3.73 10.67 8.62
CA ASN A 71 -2.41 10.17 8.94
C ASN A 71 -1.46 11.36 9.11
N PRO A 72 -0.98 11.67 10.33
CA PRO A 72 -0.18 12.88 10.57
C PRO A 72 1.16 12.87 9.81
N ASN A 73 1.61 11.70 9.37
CA ASN A 73 2.87 11.57 8.65
C ASN A 73 2.71 11.68 7.12
N MET A 74 1.49 11.66 6.59
CA MET A 74 1.28 11.63 5.15
C MET A 74 -0.12 12.11 4.74
N MET A 75 -0.14 13.06 3.80
CA MET A 75 -1.35 13.60 3.16
C MET A 75 -1.14 13.57 1.64
N PRO A 76 -1.38 12.44 0.97
CA PRO A 76 -1.02 12.27 -0.42
C PRO A 76 -2.03 12.96 -1.34
N GLY A 77 -1.56 13.84 -2.23
CA GLY A 77 -2.40 14.44 -3.25
C GLY A 77 -2.48 13.60 -4.52
N ILE A 78 -3.51 13.84 -5.32
CA ILE A 78 -3.62 13.30 -6.67
C ILE A 78 -2.67 14.07 -7.61
N GLN A 79 -2.00 13.34 -8.50
CA GLN A 79 -1.06 13.90 -9.48
C GLN A 79 -1.39 13.43 -10.89
N ASP A 80 -1.20 14.31 -11.88
CA ASP A 80 -1.19 13.91 -13.29
C ASP A 80 0.19 13.33 -13.64
N ALA A 81 0.19 12.07 -14.08
CA ALA A 81 1.39 11.36 -14.47
C ALA A 81 1.69 11.54 -15.97
N PRO A 82 2.98 11.54 -16.37
CA PRO A 82 3.38 11.76 -17.77
C PRO A 82 2.97 10.65 -18.74
N TRP A 83 2.43 9.53 -18.24
CA TRP A 83 1.95 8.38 -19.02
C TRP A 83 0.41 8.35 -19.17
N ASN A 84 -0.24 9.52 -19.22
CA ASN A 84 -1.70 9.68 -19.35
C ASN A 84 -2.49 8.92 -18.27
N ALA A 85 -2.15 9.18 -17.01
CA ALA A 85 -2.83 8.58 -15.86
C ALA A 85 -2.87 9.58 -14.71
N ARG A 86 -3.74 9.32 -13.74
CA ARG A 86 -3.74 9.99 -12.44
C ARG A 86 -3.25 9.06 -11.35
N THR A 87 -2.41 9.58 -10.46
CA THR A 87 -1.75 8.76 -9.44
C THR A 87 -1.87 9.33 -8.03
N ILE A 88 -1.82 8.41 -7.07
CA ILE A 88 -1.49 8.68 -5.67
C ILE A 88 -0.27 7.84 -5.31
N ASP A 89 0.78 8.50 -4.83
CA ASP A 89 1.97 7.84 -4.29
C ASP A 89 1.97 7.93 -2.75
N VAL A 90 2.11 6.79 -2.09
CA VAL A 90 2.28 6.69 -0.64
C VAL A 90 3.58 5.96 -0.31
N THR A 91 4.18 6.30 0.83
CA THR A 91 5.39 5.62 1.34
C THR A 91 5.04 4.83 2.60
N ASP A 92 5.35 3.54 2.60
CA ASP A 92 5.12 2.68 3.77
C ASP A 92 6.12 3.00 4.90
N PRO A 93 5.90 2.48 6.13
CA PRO A 93 6.80 2.72 7.26
C PRO A 93 8.21 2.10 7.12
N PHE A 94 8.44 1.33 6.05
CA PHE A 94 9.70 0.63 5.77
C PHE A 94 10.46 1.26 4.59
N GLY A 95 9.93 2.35 4.02
CA GLY A 95 10.54 3.10 2.92
C GLY A 95 10.15 2.62 1.52
N ASN A 96 9.27 1.64 1.37
CA ASN A 96 8.76 1.24 0.06
C ASN A 96 7.69 2.22 -0.42
N ARG A 97 7.59 2.41 -1.74
CA ARG A 97 6.57 3.25 -2.37
C ARG A 97 5.45 2.39 -2.94
N ILE A 98 4.21 2.83 -2.76
CA ILE A 98 3.04 2.26 -3.43
C ILE A 98 2.44 3.37 -4.28
N CYS A 99 2.36 3.14 -5.58
CA CYS A 99 1.75 4.06 -6.53
C CYS A 99 0.46 3.43 -7.05
N PHE A 100 -0.64 4.05 -6.68
CA PHE A 100 -1.97 3.74 -7.19
C PHE A 100 -2.19 4.59 -8.43
N SER A 101 -2.39 3.96 -9.58
CA SER A 101 -2.49 4.61 -10.88
C SER A 101 -3.82 4.28 -11.53
N GLN A 102 -4.59 5.29 -11.88
CA GLN A 102 -5.77 5.17 -12.73
C GLN A 102 -5.41 5.73 -14.12
N PRO A 103 -5.36 4.89 -15.17
CA PRO A 103 -5.24 5.37 -16.54
C PRO A 103 -6.39 6.33 -16.88
N ASN A 104 -6.09 7.41 -17.60
CA ASN A 104 -7.15 8.24 -18.17
C ASN A 104 -7.86 7.45 -19.28
N ALA A 105 -9.15 7.73 -19.50
CA ALA A 105 -9.82 7.24 -20.69
C ALA A 105 -9.19 7.86 -21.95
N ASP A 106 -9.12 7.07 -23.03
CA ASP A 106 -8.68 7.53 -24.36
C ASP A 106 -9.66 8.53 -24.99
#